data_AF-A0A961CGQ2-F1
#
_entry.id   AF-A0A961CGQ2-F1
#
_cell.length_a   1.000
_cell.length_b   1.000
_cell.length_c   1.000
_cell.angle_alpha   90.00
_cell.angle_beta   90.00
_cell.angle_gamma   90.00
#
_symmetry.space_group_name_H-M   'P 1'
#
loop_
_entity.id
_entity.type
_entity.pdbx_description
1 polymer ?
#
loop_
_entity_poly.entity_id
_entity_poly.type
_entity_poly.pdbx_seq_one_letter_code
_entity_poly.pdbx_strand_id
1 'polypeptide(L)'
;MRFELTSQLALPPDEVVACYTDPDFYARLDGLPNVGEPRVLDRTERGDTVTMRVHYRFTRVLSAGVAKVVDPAKISWVEETEWDRTTCSARSILLPDNYADRFSASAQRLHTAADGGTLRRIS
;
A
#
# COMPACT_ATOMS: atom_id res chain seq x y z
N MET A 1 5.16 2.41 -16.36
CA MET A 1 4.63 3.77 -16.10
C MET A 1 5.30 4.31 -14.86
N ARG A 2 5.63 5.61 -14.79
CA ARG A 2 6.14 6.27 -13.60
C ARG A 2 5.17 7.38 -13.22
N PHE A 3 4.83 7.50 -11.95
CA PHE A 3 3.97 8.55 -11.44
C PHE A 3 4.58 9.08 -10.14
N GLU A 4 4.15 10.27 -9.74
CA GLU A 4 4.50 10.84 -8.45
C GLU A 4 3.23 11.39 -7.82
N LEU A 5 3.04 11.14 -6.53
CA LEU A 5 1.92 11.66 -5.76
C LEU A 5 2.46 12.32 -4.49
N THR A 6 1.98 13.53 -4.23
CA THR A 6 2.23 14.24 -2.98
C THR A 6 0.92 14.43 -2.23
N SER A 7 0.93 14.22 -0.92
CA SER A 7 -0.26 14.39 -0.07
C SER A 7 0.14 14.96 1.29
N GLN A 8 -0.71 15.79 1.88
CA GLN A 8 -0.53 16.30 3.24
C GLN A 8 -1.37 15.47 4.21
N LEU A 9 -0.78 15.05 5.32
CA LEU A 9 -1.41 14.31 6.40
C LEU A 9 -1.29 15.12 7.69
N ALA A 10 -2.31 15.09 8.53
CA ALA A 10 -2.35 15.92 9.75
C ALA A 10 -1.46 15.40 10.89
N LEU A 11 -0.99 14.15 10.81
CA LEU A 11 -0.17 13.52 11.84
C LEU A 11 1.33 13.74 11.58
N PRO A 12 2.18 13.74 12.63
CA PRO A 12 3.64 13.67 12.51
C PRO A 12 4.12 12.43 11.73
N PRO A 13 5.31 12.47 11.08
CA PRO A 13 5.76 11.38 10.21
C PRO A 13 5.87 10.01 10.90
N ASP A 14 6.36 10.00 12.14
CA ASP A 14 6.51 8.80 12.96
C ASP A 14 5.15 8.21 13.34
N GLU A 15 4.17 9.04 13.68
CA GLU A 15 2.79 8.59 13.94
C GLU A 15 2.13 8.06 12.65
N VAL A 16 2.36 8.69 11.50
CA VAL A 16 1.88 8.17 10.21
C VAL A 16 2.47 6.79 9.91
N VAL A 17 3.77 6.61 10.11
CA VAL A 17 4.45 5.32 9.92
C VAL A 17 3.97 4.29 10.95
N ALA A 18 3.69 4.70 12.19
CA ALA A 18 3.09 3.84 13.20
C ALA A 18 1.72 3.31 12.74
N CYS A 19 0.86 4.15 12.18
CA CYS A 19 -0.41 3.70 11.59
C CYS A 19 -0.22 2.67 10.47
N TYR A 20 0.70 2.92 9.54
CA TYR A 20 0.95 1.97 8.43
C TYR A 20 1.65 0.67 8.86
N THR A 21 2.22 0.63 10.06
CA THR A 21 2.84 -0.58 10.62
C THR A 21 2.00 -1.24 11.72
N ASP A 22 0.76 -0.76 11.92
CA ASP A 22 -0.22 -1.31 12.86
C ASP A 22 -1.26 -2.16 12.10
N PRO A 23 -1.36 -3.48 12.36
CA PRO A 23 -2.39 -4.30 11.75
C PRO A 23 -3.82 -3.85 12.03
N ASP A 24 -4.08 -3.28 13.21
CA ASP A 24 -5.41 -2.85 13.62
C ASP A 24 -5.87 -1.61 12.86
N PHE A 25 -4.95 -0.80 12.33
CA PHE A 25 -5.27 0.27 11.40
C PHE A 25 -5.97 -0.27 10.15
N TYR A 26 -5.44 -1.35 9.55
CA TYR A 26 -6.00 -1.93 8.32
C TYR A 26 -7.38 -2.55 8.53
N ALA A 27 -7.62 -3.17 9.69
CA ALA A 27 -8.93 -3.72 10.03
C ALA A 27 -10.02 -2.64 10.19
N ARG A 28 -9.61 -1.39 10.43
CA ARG A 28 -10.51 -0.23 10.55
C ARG A 28 -10.66 0.57 9.25
N LEU A 29 -9.89 0.24 8.21
CA LEU A 29 -10.01 0.91 6.92
C LEU A 29 -11.28 0.46 6.20
N ASP A 30 -12.22 1.38 6.06
CA ASP A 30 -13.42 1.22 5.26
C ASP A 30 -13.41 2.15 4.04
N GLY A 31 -14.37 1.95 3.13
CA GLY A 31 -14.64 2.87 2.03
C GLY A 31 -13.50 3.05 1.01
N LEU A 32 -12.47 2.19 1.02
CA LEU A 32 -11.36 2.29 0.07
C LEU A 32 -11.86 2.16 -1.37
N PRO A 33 -11.52 3.11 -2.26
CA PRO A 33 -11.96 3.03 -3.63
C PRO A 33 -11.28 1.86 -4.33
N ASN A 34 -12.07 1.06 -5.05
CA ASN A 34 -11.62 0.04 -6.01
C ASN A 34 -11.02 -1.24 -5.42
N VAL A 35 -10.84 -1.31 -4.10
CA VAL A 35 -10.39 -2.51 -3.40
C VAL A 35 -11.40 -2.92 -2.33
N GLY A 36 -11.40 -4.20 -1.98
CA GLY A 36 -12.12 -4.71 -0.82
C GLY A 36 -11.38 -4.38 0.47
N GLU A 37 -11.94 -4.84 1.59
CA GLU A 37 -11.31 -4.74 2.91
C GLU A 37 -9.89 -5.33 2.88
N PRO A 38 -8.86 -4.56 3.27
CA PRO A 38 -7.49 -5.06 3.33
C PRO A 38 -7.35 -6.13 4.40
N ARG A 39 -6.56 -7.18 4.12
CA ARG A 39 -6.26 -8.21 5.11
C ARG A 39 -4.76 -8.29 5.37
N VAL A 40 -4.35 -8.00 6.59
CA VAL A 40 -2.96 -8.22 7.01
C VAL A 40 -2.69 -9.71 7.08
N LEU A 41 -1.70 -10.18 6.32
CA LEU A 41 -1.28 -11.57 6.28
C LEU A 41 -0.10 -11.84 7.21
N ASP A 42 0.84 -10.89 7.27
CA ASP A 42 2.02 -10.97 8.11
C ASP A 42 2.51 -9.58 8.51
N ARG A 43 3.16 -9.53 9.68
CA ARG A 43 3.92 -8.39 10.17
C ARG A 43 5.18 -8.93 10.83
N THR A 44 6.32 -8.63 10.25
CA THR A 44 7.63 -8.99 10.79
C THR A 44 8.40 -7.74 11.17
N GLU A 45 8.99 -7.70 12.36
CA GLU A 45 9.76 -6.56 12.88
C GLU A 45 11.20 -6.97 13.17
N ARG A 46 12.15 -6.15 12.73
CA ARG A 46 13.60 -6.34 12.92
C ARG A 46 14.26 -4.99 13.17
N GLY A 47 14.42 -4.64 14.44
CA GLY A 47 14.89 -3.30 14.83
C GLY A 47 13.90 -2.23 14.34
N ASP A 48 14.40 -1.20 13.66
CA ASP A 48 13.58 -0.11 13.11
C ASP A 48 12.91 -0.43 11.77
N THR A 49 13.11 -1.65 11.26
CA THR A 49 12.48 -2.12 10.02
C THR A 49 11.25 -2.97 10.32
N VAL A 50 10.11 -2.62 9.70
CA VAL A 50 8.88 -3.43 9.75
C VAL A 50 8.49 -3.84 8.35
N THR A 51 8.35 -5.14 8.11
CA THR A 51 7.77 -5.68 6.89
C THR A 51 6.29 -5.98 7.11
N MET A 52 5.44 -5.34 6.33
CA MET A 52 4.00 -5.58 6.28
C MET A 52 3.64 -6.34 5.01
N ARG A 53 2.83 -7.39 5.13
CA ARG A 53 2.22 -8.08 3.98
C ARG A 53 0.71 -7.92 4.07
N VAL A 54 0.14 -7.13 3.16
CA VAL A 54 -1.29 -6.81 3.16
C VAL A 54 -1.92 -7.29 1.86
N HIS A 55 -2.95 -8.12 1.98
CA HIS A 55 -3.71 -8.62 0.84
C HIS A 55 -4.83 -7.67 0.46
N TYR A 56 -4.99 -7.46 -0.84
CA TYR A 56 -6.08 -6.68 -1.42
C TYR A 56 -6.76 -7.47 -2.53
N ARG A 57 -8.06 -7.25 -2.67
CA ARG A 57 -8.85 -7.73 -3.79
C ARG A 57 -9.42 -6.54 -4.57
N PHE A 58 -9.35 -6.59 -5.90
CA PHE A 58 -10.00 -5.61 -6.76
C PHE A 58 -11.53 -5.77 -6.71
N THR A 59 -12.27 -4.67 -6.57
CA THR A 59 -13.74 -4.69 -6.43
C THR A 59 -14.47 -3.90 -7.52
N ARG A 60 -13.74 -3.30 -8.47
CA ARG A 60 -14.34 -2.53 -9.54
C ARG A 60 -14.73 -3.35 -10.76
N VAL A 61 -15.65 -2.80 -11.54
CA VAL A 61 -15.97 -3.30 -12.88
C VAL A 61 -14.88 -2.84 -13.84
N LEU A 62 -14.29 -3.78 -14.57
CA LEU A 62 -13.34 -3.49 -15.63
C LEU A 62 -14.07 -3.09 -16.92
N SER A 63 -13.38 -2.34 -17.79
CA SER A 63 -13.88 -2.11 -19.14
C SER A 63 -14.00 -3.46 -19.88
N ALA A 64 -14.95 -3.55 -20.82
CA ALA A 64 -15.19 -4.77 -21.59
C ALA A 64 -13.95 -5.26 -22.36
N GLY A 65 -13.05 -4.34 -22.73
CA GLY A 65 -11.78 -4.71 -23.37
C GLY A 65 -10.83 -5.44 -22.42
N VAL A 66 -10.67 -4.94 -21.19
CA VAL A 66 -9.79 -5.54 -20.18
C VAL A 66 -10.36 -6.86 -19.66
N ALA A 67 -11.69 -6.94 -19.48
CA ALA A 67 -12.38 -8.14 -19.01
C ALA A 67 -12.25 -9.36 -19.96
N LYS A 68 -11.78 -9.16 -21.20
CA LYS A 68 -11.47 -10.26 -22.13
C LYS A 68 -10.13 -10.95 -21.83
N VAL A 69 -9.23 -10.29 -21.12
CA VAL A 69 -7.84 -10.75 -20.90
C VAL A 69 -7.62 -11.15 -19.44
N VAL A 70 -8.34 -10.53 -18.51
CA VAL A 70 -8.27 -10.83 -17.07
C VAL A 70 -9.68 -10.98 -16.51
N ASP A 71 -9.86 -11.95 -15.61
CA ASP A 71 -11.08 -12.12 -14.84
C ASP A 71 -11.02 -11.17 -13.63
N PRO A 72 -11.90 -10.15 -13.53
CA PRO A 72 -11.89 -9.20 -12.42
C PRO A 72 -11.96 -9.86 -11.04
N ALA A 73 -12.66 -11.00 -10.92
CA ALA A 73 -12.79 -11.71 -9.64
C ALA A 73 -11.49 -12.37 -9.18
N LYS A 74 -10.53 -12.55 -10.08
CA LYS A 74 -9.20 -13.12 -9.81
C LYS A 74 -8.11 -12.08 -9.62
N ILE A 75 -8.44 -10.79 -9.73
CA ILE A 75 -7.48 -9.72 -9.50
C ILE A 75 -7.36 -9.49 -8.00
N SER A 76 -6.31 -10.05 -7.42
CA SER A 76 -5.89 -9.86 -6.04
C SER A 76 -4.36 -9.90 -5.97
N TRP A 77 -3.83 -9.27 -4.93
CA TRP A 77 -2.39 -9.19 -4.71
C TRP A 77 -2.06 -9.01 -3.24
N VAL A 78 -0.82 -9.36 -2.89
CA VAL A 78 -0.18 -8.92 -1.66
C VAL A 78 0.65 -7.68 -1.99
N GLU A 79 0.42 -6.58 -1.29
CA GLU A 79 1.42 -5.51 -1.20
C GLU A 79 2.38 -5.89 -0.07
N GLU A 80 3.63 -6.16 -0.42
CA GLU A 80 4.70 -6.31 0.55
C GLU A 80 5.41 -4.96 0.69
N THR A 81 5.42 -4.41 1.91
CA THR A 81 6.02 -3.12 2.19
C THR A 81 7.04 -3.25 3.30
N GLU A 82 8.26 -2.80 3.05
CA GLU A 82 9.29 -2.62 4.06
C GLU A 82 9.31 -1.16 4.48
N TRP A 83 9.03 -0.91 5.75
CA TRP A 83 9.04 0.39 6.42
C TRP A 83 10.32 0.56 7.22
N ASP A 84 10.94 1.72 7.13
CA ASP A 84 12.06 2.15 7.95
C ASP A 84 11.58 3.31 8.85
N ARG A 85 11.54 3.05 10.15
CA ARG A 85 11.04 4.00 11.16
C ARG A 85 12.02 5.15 11.40
N THR A 86 13.33 4.91 11.27
CA THR A 86 14.36 5.93 11.46
C THR A 86 14.26 7.04 10.42
N THR A 87 14.01 6.66 9.17
CA THR A 87 13.94 7.57 8.02
C THR A 87 12.50 7.93 7.61
N CYS A 88 11.50 7.36 8.28
CA CYS A 88 10.08 7.49 7.94
C CYS A 88 9.79 7.23 6.46
N SER A 89 10.43 6.18 5.92
CA SER A 89 10.36 5.81 4.51
C SER A 89 9.87 4.39 4.33
N ALA A 90 9.47 4.05 3.11
CA ALA A 90 9.12 2.69 2.77
C ALA A 90 9.35 2.37 1.30
N ARG A 91 9.55 1.09 1.02
CA ARG A 91 9.48 0.51 -0.33
C ARG A 91 8.41 -0.56 -0.36
N SER A 92 7.60 -0.59 -1.41
CA SER A 92 6.66 -1.69 -1.62
C SER A 92 6.78 -2.31 -3.00
N ILE A 93 6.40 -3.57 -3.07
CA ILE A 93 6.20 -4.34 -4.29
C ILE A 93 4.80 -4.95 -4.27
N LEU A 94 4.20 -4.99 -5.45
CA LEU A 94 2.94 -5.68 -5.68
C LEU A 94 3.24 -7.11 -6.13
N LEU A 95 2.71 -8.09 -5.41
CA LEU A 95 2.83 -9.52 -5.68
C LEU A 95 1.45 -10.06 -6.09
N PRO A 96 1.15 -10.21 -7.39
CA PRO A 96 -0.15 -10.69 -7.85
C PRO A 96 -0.36 -12.16 -7.49
N ASP A 97 -1.54 -12.52 -7.01
CA ASP A 97 -1.90 -13.94 -6.81
C ASP A 97 -2.15 -14.64 -8.15
N ASN A 98 -2.63 -13.88 -9.14
CA ASN A 98 -2.86 -14.29 -10.51
C ASN A 98 -2.26 -13.26 -11.47
N TYR A 99 -1.96 -13.69 -12.70
CA TYR A 99 -1.49 -12.79 -13.76
C TYR A 99 -0.17 -12.08 -13.44
N ALA A 100 0.78 -12.78 -12.79
CA ALA A 100 2.12 -12.26 -12.50
C ALA A 100 2.92 -11.85 -13.74
N ASP A 101 2.56 -12.38 -14.92
CA ASP A 101 3.09 -12.00 -16.22
C ASP A 101 2.51 -10.68 -16.77
N ARG A 102 1.43 -10.16 -16.18
CA ARG A 102 0.70 -8.98 -16.66
C ARG A 102 0.74 -7.79 -15.70
N PHE A 103 0.81 -8.04 -14.39
CA PHE A 103 0.81 -7.00 -13.38
C PHE A 103 2.13 -6.94 -12.63
N SER A 104 2.70 -5.73 -12.58
CA SER A 104 3.80 -5.40 -11.69
C SER A 104 3.64 -3.95 -11.26
N ALA A 105 3.99 -3.67 -10.01
CA ALA A 105 4.08 -2.33 -9.48
C ALA A 105 5.05 -2.33 -8.31
N SER A 106 5.70 -1.19 -8.13
CA SER A 106 6.52 -0.89 -6.96
C SER A 106 6.36 0.57 -6.62
N ALA A 107 6.57 0.94 -5.37
CA ALA A 107 6.56 2.32 -4.94
C ALA A 107 7.62 2.57 -3.87
N GLN A 108 8.16 3.78 -3.87
CA GLN A 108 8.89 4.35 -2.75
C GLN A 108 8.01 5.40 -2.08
N ARG A 109 8.09 5.46 -0.75
CA ARG A 109 7.36 6.44 0.07
C ARG A 109 8.34 7.16 0.98
N LEU A 110 8.17 8.47 1.09
CA LEU A 110 8.90 9.29 2.06
C LEU A 110 7.92 10.19 2.79
N HIS A 111 8.04 10.23 4.11
CA HIS A 111 7.23 11.07 5.00
C HIS A 111 8.17 12.08 5.66
N THR A 112 8.03 13.35 5.29
CA THR A 112 8.81 14.44 5.88
C THR A 112 7.92 15.35 6.70
N ALA A 113 8.43 15.89 7.80
CA ALA A 113 7.73 16.89 8.58
C ALA A 113 7.37 18.11 7.70
N ALA A 114 6.18 18.64 7.90
CA ALA A 114 5.68 19.87 7.29
C ALA A 114 4.84 20.65 8.31
N ASP A 115 4.55 21.92 8.03
CA ASP A 115 3.72 22.73 8.93
C ASP A 115 2.36 22.07 9.17
N GLY A 116 2.11 21.69 10.42
CA GLY A 116 0.86 21.04 10.84
C GLY A 116 0.74 19.55 10.45
N GLY A 117 1.84 18.86 10.13
CA GLY A 117 1.83 17.40 9.98
C GLY A 117 2.94 16.83 9.09
N THR A 118 2.54 16.03 8.11
CA THR A 118 3.44 15.27 7.23
C THR A 118 3.17 15.59 5.77
N LEU A 119 4.25 15.86 5.02
CA LEU A 119 4.23 15.76 3.56
C LEU A 119 4.66 14.34 3.17
N ARG A 120 3.74 13.60 2.54
CA ARG A 120 4.02 12.28 1.98
C ARG A 120 4.26 12.38 0.49
N ARG A 121 5.39 11.86 0.03
CA ARG A 121 5.71 11.66 -1.39
C ARG A 121 5.69 10.17 -1.73
N ILE A 122 5.10 9.81 -2.87
CA ILE A 122 5.09 8.45 -3.42
C ILE A 122 5.62 8.52 -4.86
N SER A 123 6.54 7.64 -5.23
CA SER A 123 7.15 7.57 -6.58
C SER A 123 7.49 6.16 -7.04
#